data_AF-A0A328E539-F1
#
_entry.id   AF-A0A328E539-F1
#
_cell.length_a   1.000
_cell.length_b   1.000
_cell.length_c   1.000
_cell.angle_alpha   90.00
_cell.angle_beta   90.00
_cell.angle_gamma   90.00
#
_symmetry.space_group_name_H-M   'P 1'
#
loop_
_entity.id
_entity.type
_entity.pdbx_description
1 polymer ?
#
loop_
_entity_poly.entity_id
_entity_poly.type
_entity_poly.pdbx_seq_one_letter_code
_entity_poly.pdbx_strand_id
1 'polypeptide(L)'
;MMMDLDPPQDEDTEMSNSDVHNIILSYLVHNSFKDTAESFIASTGMKKPAGYCLDDMEKRKRICNFIIEGKVLKAIEQTEQLAPDILEKNMDLHFDLLGLHFVELVSSRKSNEALKFAQAKLAPFMKAQSFLQKLEDFLSLLAFDEPEKSPMFHLLSLEHRQHVADSLNGAILAHENQPRYSVLERLIQQTTMVRQCLSEDPASKEGSQAFSFKDFIKKKSL
;
A
#
# COMPACT_ATOMS: atom_id res chain seq x y z
N MET A 1 11.37 28.27 48.12
CA MET A 1 12.10 28.17 46.84
C MET A 1 11.18 27.46 45.87
N MET A 2 10.43 28.23 45.09
CA MET A 2 9.58 27.74 44.02
C MET A 2 10.50 27.60 42.81
N MET A 3 10.65 26.39 42.27
CA MET A 3 11.36 26.19 41.02
C MET A 3 10.46 26.72 39.92
N ASP A 4 10.77 27.91 39.40
CA ASP A 4 10.27 28.36 38.11
C ASP A 4 10.86 27.41 37.07
N LEU A 5 10.12 26.33 36.78
CA LEU A 5 10.31 25.55 35.57
C LEU A 5 9.82 26.44 34.43
N ASP A 6 10.75 27.12 33.79
CA ASP A 6 10.50 27.75 32.50
C ASP A 6 9.80 26.71 31.60
N PRO A 7 8.66 27.06 30.98
CA PRO A 7 8.05 26.18 30.00
C PRO A 7 9.09 25.85 28.94
N PRO A 8 9.15 24.60 28.44
CA PRO A 8 10.07 24.26 27.36
C PRO A 8 9.83 25.28 26.25
N GLN A 9 10.87 26.05 25.94
CA GLN A 9 10.89 26.83 24.72
C GLN A 9 10.87 25.79 23.61
N ASP A 10 9.67 25.51 23.10
CA ASP A 10 9.52 24.87 21.82
C ASP A 10 10.26 25.80 20.85
N GLU A 11 11.52 25.47 20.54
CA GLU A 11 12.17 26.05 19.38
C GLU A 11 11.27 25.68 18.21
N ASP A 12 10.45 26.63 17.78
CA ASP A 12 9.71 26.63 16.52
C ASP A 12 10.75 26.41 15.41
N THR A 13 11.12 25.15 15.22
CA THR A 13 12.04 24.73 14.18
C THR A 13 11.23 24.81 12.91
N GLU A 14 11.17 26.00 12.34
CA GLU A 14 10.47 26.28 11.10
C GLU A 14 11.03 25.32 10.04
N MET A 15 10.19 24.40 9.56
CA MET A 15 10.62 23.41 8.57
C MET A 15 11.18 24.13 7.35
N SER A 16 12.40 23.79 6.95
CA SER A 16 13.00 24.46 5.81
C SER A 16 12.25 24.10 4.53
N ASN A 17 12.20 25.02 3.57
CA ASN A 17 11.64 24.74 2.23
C ASN A 17 12.33 23.53 1.57
N SER A 18 13.61 23.28 1.88
CA SER A 18 14.32 22.10 1.39
C SER A 18 13.73 20.80 1.96
N ASP A 19 13.35 20.77 3.23
CA ASP A 19 12.74 19.60 3.85
C ASP A 19 11.37 19.31 3.24
N VAL A 20 10.55 20.35 3.04
CA VAL A 20 9.25 20.22 2.38
C VAL A 20 9.40 19.69 0.95
N HIS A 21 10.34 20.24 0.17
CA HIS A 21 10.58 19.77 -1.19
C HIS A 21 11.08 18.32 -1.23
N ASN A 22 11.94 17.92 -0.29
CA ASN A 22 12.40 16.53 -0.18
C ASN A 22 11.25 15.57 0.17
N ILE A 23 10.34 15.97 1.07
CA ILE A 23 9.16 15.18 1.41
C ILE A 23 8.28 14.97 0.18
N ILE A 24 7.98 16.04 -0.56
CA ILE A 24 7.18 15.98 -1.79
C ILE A 24 7.87 15.10 -2.83
N LEU A 25 9.17 15.31 -3.08
CA LEU A 25 9.90 14.53 -4.07
C LEU A 25 9.95 13.05 -3.69
N SER A 26 10.10 12.72 -2.40
CA SER A 26 10.08 11.33 -1.93
C SER A 26 8.76 10.64 -2.29
N TYR A 27 7.63 11.35 -2.20
CA TYR A 27 6.32 10.84 -2.56
C TYR A 27 6.17 10.63 -4.07
N LEU A 28 6.61 11.61 -4.88
CA LEU A 28 6.56 11.52 -6.33
C LEU A 28 7.43 10.37 -6.86
N VAL A 29 8.61 10.17 -6.27
CA VAL A 29 9.52 9.07 -6.62
C VAL A 29 8.93 7.72 -6.22
N HIS A 30 8.42 7.63 -4.99
CA HIS A 30 7.83 6.40 -4.45
C HIS A 30 6.66 5.90 -5.31
N ASN A 31 5.76 6.81 -5.70
CA ASN A 31 4.57 6.53 -6.51
C ASN A 31 4.85 6.56 -8.03
N SER A 32 6.12 6.63 -8.42
CA SER A 32 6.55 6.61 -9.83
C SER A 32 5.91 7.71 -10.71
N PHE A 33 5.62 8.87 -10.14
CA PHE A 33 5.17 10.06 -10.84
C PHE A 33 6.34 10.78 -11.53
N LYS A 34 7.00 10.08 -12.47
CA LYS A 34 8.21 10.51 -13.18
C LYS A 34 8.12 11.93 -13.73
N ASP A 35 7.15 12.20 -14.59
CA ASP A 35 7.03 13.50 -15.29
C ASP A 35 6.84 14.66 -14.30
N THR A 36 6.05 14.42 -13.25
CA THR A 36 5.85 15.37 -12.15
C THR A 36 7.11 15.56 -11.33
N ALA A 37 7.84 14.48 -11.01
CA ALA A 37 9.09 14.54 -10.25
C ALA A 37 10.17 15.31 -11.01
N GLU A 38 10.31 15.08 -12.31
CA GLU A 38 11.28 15.80 -13.17
C GLU A 38 10.95 17.29 -13.25
N SER A 39 9.68 17.63 -13.49
CA SER A 39 9.20 19.01 -13.51
C SER A 39 9.41 19.71 -12.16
N PHE A 40 9.16 18.99 -11.06
CA PHE A 40 9.33 19.50 -9.70
C PHE A 40 10.82 19.73 -9.36
N ILE A 41 11.72 18.83 -9.75
CA ILE A 41 13.17 19.02 -9.57
C ILE A 41 13.66 20.24 -10.34
N ALA A 42 13.21 20.40 -11.59
CA ALA A 42 13.61 21.52 -12.45
C ALA A 42 13.14 22.87 -11.89
N SER A 43 11.92 22.95 -11.34
CA SER A 43 11.36 24.19 -10.80
C SER A 43 11.93 24.59 -9.44
N THR A 44 12.27 23.60 -8.60
CA THR A 44 12.78 23.83 -7.24
C THR A 44 14.31 23.93 -7.16
N GLY A 45 15.02 23.57 -8.24
CA GLY A 45 16.49 23.55 -8.28
C GLY A 45 17.12 22.47 -7.39
N MET A 46 16.34 21.47 -6.96
CA MET A 46 16.83 20.42 -6.09
C MET A 46 17.83 19.48 -6.79
N LYS A 47 18.72 18.88 -6.00
CA LYS A 47 19.57 17.78 -6.47
C LYS A 47 18.78 16.47 -6.44
N LYS A 48 19.04 15.60 -7.41
CA LYS A 48 18.44 14.26 -7.45
C LYS A 48 18.87 13.47 -6.19
N PRO A 49 17.93 12.85 -5.45
CA PRO A 49 18.24 12.02 -4.29
C PRO A 49 19.14 10.83 -4.65
N ALA A 50 19.90 10.33 -3.68
CA ALA A 50 20.60 9.06 -3.81
C ALA A 50 19.57 7.92 -4.00
N GLY A 51 19.75 7.07 -5.01
CA GLY A 51 18.78 6.02 -5.37
C GLY A 51 17.67 6.45 -6.34
N TYR A 52 17.72 7.68 -6.85
CA TYR A 52 16.83 8.14 -7.92
C TYR A 52 17.15 7.41 -9.24
N CYS A 53 16.55 6.25 -9.45
CA CYS A 53 16.68 5.45 -10.66
C CYS A 53 15.41 5.56 -11.51
N LEU A 54 15.48 6.28 -12.62
CA LEU A 54 14.34 6.48 -13.52
C LEU A 54 13.87 5.15 -14.15
N ASP A 55 14.79 4.25 -14.45
CA ASP A 55 14.47 2.97 -15.08
C ASP A 55 13.68 2.06 -14.14
N ASP A 56 14.02 2.05 -12.84
CA ASP A 56 13.25 1.30 -11.84
C ASP A 56 11.84 1.88 -11.67
N MET A 57 11.74 3.20 -11.47
CA MET A 57 10.46 3.90 -11.37
C MET A 57 9.55 3.61 -12.57
N GLU A 58 10.09 3.59 -13.78
CA GLU A 58 9.31 3.34 -14.98
C GLU A 58 8.84 1.88 -15.08
N LYS A 59 9.66 0.91 -14.66
CA LYS A 59 9.27 -0.49 -14.56
C LYS A 59 8.15 -0.67 -13.53
N ARG A 60 8.31 -0.10 -12.32
CA ARG A 60 7.28 -0.17 -11.27
C ARG A 60 5.97 0.48 -11.69
N LYS A 61 6.02 1.66 -12.33
CA LYS A 61 4.84 2.33 -12.90
C LYS A 61 4.12 1.43 -13.89
N ARG A 62 4.85 0.77 -14.80
CA ARG A 62 4.26 -0.14 -15.80
C ARG A 62 3.58 -1.34 -15.14
N ILE A 63 4.20 -1.93 -14.12
CA ILE A 63 3.61 -3.04 -13.34
C ILE A 63 2.30 -2.60 -12.67
N CYS A 64 2.30 -1.44 -11.99
CA CYS A 64 1.10 -0.92 -11.34
C CYS A 64 0.00 -0.61 -12.36
N ASN A 65 0.34 -0.02 -13.50
CA ASN A 65 -0.63 0.27 -14.56
C ASN A 65 -1.27 -1.01 -15.11
N PHE A 66 -0.54 -2.13 -15.22
CA PHE A 66 -1.15 -3.40 -15.62
C PHE A 66 -2.23 -3.87 -14.64
N ILE A 67 -2.08 -3.60 -13.33
CA ILE A 67 -3.12 -3.92 -12.34
C ILE A 67 -4.34 -3.03 -12.55
N ILE A 68 -4.14 -1.73 -12.70
CA ILE A 68 -5.23 -0.76 -12.90
C ILE A 68 -6.01 -1.09 -14.18
N GLU A 69 -5.32 -1.44 -15.26
CA GLU A 69 -5.90 -1.86 -16.54
C GLU A 69 -6.53 -3.26 -16.54
N GLY A 70 -6.52 -4.00 -15.41
CA GLY A 70 -7.06 -5.37 -15.31
C GLY A 70 -6.18 -6.46 -15.94
N LYS A 71 -4.98 -6.10 -16.44
CA LYS A 71 -3.99 -7.02 -17.03
C LYS A 71 -3.10 -7.67 -15.96
N VAL A 72 -3.73 -8.19 -14.90
CA VAL A 72 -3.04 -8.61 -13.66
C VAL A 72 -2.02 -9.73 -13.89
N LEU A 73 -2.28 -10.69 -14.79
CA LEU A 73 -1.31 -11.75 -15.09
C LEU A 73 0.00 -11.20 -15.69
N LYS A 74 -0.07 -10.12 -16.48
CA LYS A 74 1.13 -9.43 -16.97
C LYS A 74 1.86 -8.71 -15.85
N ALA A 75 1.12 -8.13 -14.90
CA ALA A 75 1.72 -7.53 -13.71
C ALA A 75 2.50 -8.56 -12.89
N ILE A 76 1.94 -9.76 -12.67
CA ILE A 76 2.60 -10.88 -11.98
C ILE A 76 3.88 -11.29 -12.72
N GLU A 77 3.80 -11.52 -14.04
CA GLU A 77 4.96 -11.90 -14.85
C GLU A 77 6.08 -10.86 -14.77
N GLN A 78 5.76 -9.58 -14.94
CA GLN A 78 6.74 -8.49 -14.87
C GLN A 78 7.29 -8.30 -13.46
N THR A 79 6.50 -8.58 -12.43
CA THR A 79 6.93 -8.54 -11.03
C THR A 79 7.99 -9.61 -10.78
N GLU A 80 7.76 -10.86 -11.17
CA GLU A 80 8.73 -11.94 -10.98
C GLU A 80 10.02 -11.73 -11.78
N GLN A 81 9.96 -11.00 -12.91
CA GLN A 81 11.15 -10.60 -13.66
C GLN A 81 11.96 -9.49 -12.97
N LEU A 82 11.28 -8.55 -12.30
CA LEU A 82 11.91 -7.40 -11.65
C LEU A 82 12.39 -7.74 -10.23
N ALA A 83 11.59 -8.47 -9.46
CA ALA A 83 11.81 -8.81 -8.06
C ALA A 83 11.44 -10.30 -7.83
N PRO A 84 12.36 -11.24 -8.09
CA PRO A 84 12.11 -12.67 -7.97
C PRO A 84 11.70 -13.10 -6.55
N ASP A 85 10.85 -14.14 -6.47
CA ASP A 85 10.33 -14.76 -5.24
C ASP A 85 9.43 -13.86 -4.37
N ILE A 86 9.15 -12.62 -4.78
CA ILE A 86 8.41 -11.68 -3.94
C ILE A 86 6.99 -12.18 -3.66
N LEU A 87 6.35 -12.83 -4.63
CA LEU A 87 5.00 -13.39 -4.48
C LEU A 87 5.02 -14.73 -3.74
N GLU A 88 6.11 -15.49 -3.82
CA GLU A 88 6.29 -16.70 -3.02
C GLU A 88 6.48 -16.38 -1.54
N LYS A 89 7.24 -15.31 -1.24
CA LYS A 89 7.50 -14.84 0.13
C LYS A 89 6.31 -14.07 0.72
N ASN A 90 5.46 -13.49 -0.13
CA ASN A 90 4.27 -12.73 0.29
C ASN A 90 2.99 -13.35 -0.27
N MET A 91 2.51 -14.41 0.40
CA MET A 91 1.31 -15.13 -0.01
C MET A 91 0.04 -14.27 0.00
N ASP A 92 -0.07 -13.29 0.90
CA ASP A 92 -1.22 -12.37 0.92
C ASP A 92 -1.29 -11.54 -0.36
N LEU A 93 -0.17 -10.92 -0.75
CA LEU A 93 -0.10 -10.15 -1.98
C LEU A 93 -0.35 -11.02 -3.23
N HIS A 94 0.22 -12.23 -3.25
CA HIS A 94 -0.01 -13.16 -4.34
C HIS A 94 -1.49 -13.55 -4.45
N PHE A 95 -2.14 -13.84 -3.32
CA PHE A 95 -3.56 -14.13 -3.29
C PHE A 95 -4.39 -12.94 -3.80
N ASP A 96 -4.10 -11.73 -3.31
CA ASP A 96 -4.84 -10.52 -3.70
C ASP A 96 -4.70 -10.24 -5.22
N LEU A 97 -3.51 -10.47 -5.82
CA LEU A 97 -3.31 -10.35 -7.28
C LEU A 97 -4.10 -11.41 -8.06
N LEU A 98 -4.08 -12.67 -7.63
CA LEU A 98 -4.88 -13.72 -8.27
C LEU A 98 -6.38 -13.43 -8.12
N GLY A 99 -6.79 -12.90 -6.97
CA GLY A 99 -8.15 -12.42 -6.69
C GLY A 99 -8.59 -11.35 -7.69
N LEU A 100 -7.75 -10.33 -7.95
CA LEU A 100 -8.06 -9.31 -8.96
C LEU A 100 -8.23 -9.90 -10.36
N HIS A 101 -7.40 -10.85 -10.77
CA HIS A 101 -7.60 -11.50 -12.06
C HIS A 101 -8.91 -12.31 -12.12
N PHE A 102 -9.24 -13.01 -11.05
CA PHE A 102 -10.51 -13.70 -10.94
C PHE A 102 -11.70 -12.73 -11.07
N VAL A 103 -11.65 -11.59 -10.38
CA VAL A 103 -12.66 -10.53 -10.48
C VAL A 103 -12.80 -10.00 -11.90
N GLU A 104 -11.68 -9.84 -12.63
CA GLU A 104 -11.69 -9.41 -14.03
C GLU A 104 -12.41 -10.44 -14.94
N LEU A 105 -12.18 -11.74 -14.72
CA LEU A 105 -12.89 -12.80 -15.44
C LEU A 105 -14.39 -12.80 -15.14
N VAL A 106 -14.77 -12.61 -13.88
CA VAL A 106 -16.17 -12.53 -13.45
C VAL A 106 -16.86 -11.31 -14.05
N SER A 107 -16.21 -10.14 -13.99
CA SER A 107 -16.68 -8.89 -14.60
C SER A 107 -16.87 -9.03 -16.11
N SER A 108 -15.98 -9.78 -16.77
CA SER A 108 -16.04 -10.08 -18.20
C SER A 108 -17.07 -11.15 -18.59
N ARG A 109 -17.91 -11.63 -17.65
CA ARG A 109 -18.93 -12.69 -17.87
C ARG A 109 -18.34 -14.05 -18.26
N LYS A 110 -17.07 -14.29 -17.91
CA LYS A 110 -16.35 -15.52 -18.22
C LYS A 110 -16.36 -16.49 -17.03
N SER A 111 -17.54 -16.78 -16.47
CA SER A 111 -17.69 -17.57 -15.24
C SER A 111 -17.02 -18.95 -15.30
N ASN A 112 -17.07 -19.61 -16.46
CA ASN A 112 -16.39 -20.89 -16.67
C ASN A 112 -14.86 -20.78 -16.63
N GLU A 113 -14.30 -19.70 -17.18
CA GLU A 113 -12.85 -19.43 -17.10
C GLU A 113 -12.46 -19.05 -15.68
N ALA A 114 -13.26 -18.22 -15.00
CA ALA A 114 -13.05 -17.83 -13.61
C ALA A 114 -13.02 -19.04 -12.68
N LEU A 115 -13.96 -19.99 -12.83
CA LEU A 115 -14.00 -21.23 -12.05
C LEU A 115 -12.76 -22.11 -12.30
N LYS A 116 -12.39 -22.33 -13.57
CA LYS A 116 -11.18 -23.09 -13.90
C LYS A 116 -9.92 -22.43 -13.33
N PHE A 117 -9.85 -21.10 -13.41
CA PHE A 117 -8.75 -20.33 -12.86
C PHE A 117 -8.67 -20.48 -11.34
N ALA A 118 -9.79 -20.29 -10.63
CA ALA A 118 -9.84 -20.46 -9.17
C ALA A 118 -9.41 -21.87 -8.75
N GLN A 119 -9.93 -22.90 -9.40
CA GLN A 119 -9.54 -24.29 -9.12
C GLN A 119 -8.06 -24.56 -9.35
N ALA A 120 -7.46 -23.99 -10.39
CA ALA A 120 -6.05 -24.21 -10.73
C ALA A 120 -5.08 -23.38 -9.89
N LYS A 121 -5.40 -22.12 -9.61
CA LYS A 121 -4.48 -21.13 -9.04
C LYS A 121 -4.76 -20.80 -7.57
N LEU A 122 -5.99 -20.92 -7.10
CA LEU A 122 -6.36 -20.63 -5.70
C LEU A 122 -6.35 -21.86 -4.79
N ALA A 123 -6.33 -23.08 -5.35
CA ALA A 123 -6.25 -24.33 -4.58
C ALA A 123 -5.10 -24.39 -3.55
N PRO A 124 -3.88 -23.88 -3.82
CA PRO A 124 -2.80 -23.86 -2.82
C PRO A 124 -3.16 -23.06 -1.55
N PHE A 125 -4.00 -22.04 -1.66
CA PHE A 125 -4.39 -21.15 -0.56
C PHE A 125 -5.52 -21.73 0.30
N MET A 126 -6.27 -22.72 -0.20
CA MET A 126 -7.36 -23.38 0.54
C MET A 126 -6.88 -24.16 1.78
N LYS A 127 -5.57 -24.39 1.92
CA LYS A 127 -4.98 -25.07 3.09
C LYS A 127 -4.91 -24.18 4.32
N ALA A 128 -4.89 -22.86 4.14
CA ALA A 128 -4.76 -21.90 5.22
C ALA A 128 -6.09 -21.20 5.47
N GLN A 129 -6.58 -21.30 6.71
CA GLN A 129 -7.90 -20.81 7.10
C GLN A 129 -8.03 -19.28 7.00
N SER A 130 -6.91 -18.56 7.02
CA SER A 130 -6.85 -17.11 6.79
C SER A 130 -7.33 -16.68 5.40
N PHE A 131 -7.16 -17.53 4.38
CA PHE A 131 -7.56 -17.20 3.00
C PHE A 131 -8.96 -17.71 2.64
N LEU A 132 -9.55 -18.60 3.45
CA LEU A 132 -10.86 -19.17 3.14
C LEU A 132 -11.95 -18.11 3.09
N GLN A 133 -11.98 -17.19 4.06
CA GLN A 133 -12.96 -16.10 4.06
C GLN A 133 -12.82 -15.23 2.80
N LYS A 134 -11.59 -14.79 2.48
CA LYS A 134 -11.34 -13.99 1.27
C LYS A 134 -11.76 -14.74 0.01
N LEU A 135 -11.50 -16.04 -0.06
CA LEU A 135 -11.87 -16.88 -1.20
C LEU A 135 -13.39 -17.00 -1.35
N GLU A 136 -14.11 -17.20 -0.24
CA GLU A 136 -15.58 -17.19 -0.22
C GLU A 136 -16.14 -15.85 -0.70
N ASP A 137 -15.56 -14.74 -0.25
CA ASP A 137 -15.95 -13.40 -0.68
C ASP A 137 -15.79 -13.24 -2.21
N PHE A 138 -14.66 -13.65 -2.78
CA PHE A 138 -14.46 -13.63 -4.24
C PHE A 138 -15.44 -14.57 -4.96
N LEU A 139 -15.57 -15.82 -4.52
CA LEU A 139 -16.45 -16.80 -5.16
C LEU A 139 -17.93 -16.41 -5.08
N SER A 140 -18.33 -15.65 -4.04
CA SER A 140 -19.70 -15.12 -3.93
C SER A 140 -20.11 -14.27 -5.13
N LEU A 141 -19.16 -13.62 -5.82
CA LEU A 141 -19.43 -12.84 -7.03
C LEU A 141 -19.99 -13.69 -8.18
N LEU A 142 -19.70 -15.00 -8.21
CA LEU A 142 -20.24 -15.92 -9.20
C LEU A 142 -21.72 -16.26 -8.96
N ALA A 143 -22.24 -16.07 -7.75
CA ALA A 143 -23.63 -16.36 -7.42
C ALA A 143 -24.61 -15.32 -7.99
N PHE A 144 -24.10 -14.22 -8.55
CA PHE A 144 -24.92 -13.11 -9.06
C PHE A 144 -24.74 -12.96 -10.58
N ASP A 145 -25.87 -12.86 -11.29
CA ASP A 145 -25.88 -12.51 -12.72
C ASP A 145 -25.33 -11.11 -12.99
N GLU A 146 -25.26 -10.25 -11.99
CA GLU A 146 -24.61 -8.93 -12.03
C GLU A 146 -23.71 -8.80 -10.78
N PRO A 147 -22.38 -8.97 -10.91
CA PRO A 147 -21.43 -8.91 -9.81
C PRO A 147 -21.51 -7.61 -9.00
N GLU A 148 -21.89 -6.50 -9.65
CA GLU A 148 -22.07 -5.20 -9.01
C GLU A 148 -23.23 -5.18 -8.00
N LYS A 149 -24.17 -6.12 -8.10
CA LYS A 149 -25.28 -6.30 -7.14
C LYS A 149 -24.91 -7.22 -5.98
N SER A 150 -23.73 -7.84 -6.02
CA SER A 150 -23.24 -8.68 -4.92
C SER A 150 -22.95 -7.83 -3.69
N PRO A 151 -23.13 -8.36 -2.47
CA PRO A 151 -22.58 -7.75 -1.25
C PRO A 151 -21.07 -7.47 -1.36
N MET A 152 -20.36 -8.22 -2.20
CA MET A 152 -18.92 -8.10 -2.44
C MET A 152 -18.56 -7.16 -3.60
N PHE A 153 -19.48 -6.28 -4.03
CA PHE A 153 -19.25 -5.36 -5.16
C PHE A 153 -18.00 -4.48 -5.00
N HIS A 154 -17.59 -4.19 -3.76
CA HIS A 154 -16.41 -3.38 -3.46
C HIS A 154 -15.11 -4.03 -3.99
N LEU A 155 -15.07 -5.36 -4.17
CA LEU A 155 -13.95 -6.07 -4.79
C LEU A 155 -13.79 -5.76 -6.28
N LEU A 156 -14.85 -5.28 -6.95
CA LEU A 156 -14.82 -4.85 -8.36
C LEU A 156 -14.26 -3.43 -8.54
N SER A 157 -14.20 -2.67 -7.44
CA SER A 157 -13.92 -1.24 -7.46
C SER A 157 -12.50 -0.91 -7.94
N LEU A 158 -12.35 0.28 -8.51
CA LEU A 158 -11.04 0.84 -8.82
C LEU A 158 -10.20 1.03 -7.55
N GLU A 159 -10.82 1.36 -6.42
CA GLU A 159 -10.16 1.54 -5.14
C GLU A 159 -9.47 0.26 -4.67
N HIS A 160 -10.15 -0.89 -4.77
CA HIS A 160 -9.54 -2.18 -4.45
C HIS A 160 -8.33 -2.49 -5.35
N ARG A 161 -8.44 -2.24 -6.67
CA ARG A 161 -7.31 -2.40 -7.59
C ARG A 161 -6.14 -1.50 -7.23
N GLN A 162 -6.41 -0.24 -6.89
CA GLN A 162 -5.39 0.72 -6.50
C GLN A 162 -4.68 0.26 -5.22
N HIS A 163 -5.43 -0.20 -4.21
CA HIS A 163 -4.84 -0.70 -2.98
C HIS A 163 -3.88 -1.89 -3.20
N VAL A 164 -4.24 -2.84 -4.08
CA VAL A 164 -3.36 -3.96 -4.42
C VAL A 164 -2.15 -3.49 -5.23
N ALA A 165 -2.32 -2.53 -6.15
CA ALA A 165 -1.21 -1.93 -6.88
C ALA A 165 -0.22 -1.21 -5.96
N ASP A 166 -0.71 -0.47 -4.97
CA ASP A 166 0.11 0.23 -3.98
C ASP A 166 0.83 -0.78 -3.07
N SER A 167 0.13 -1.85 -2.67
CA SER A 167 0.71 -2.95 -1.89
C SER A 167 1.83 -3.65 -2.65
N LEU A 168 1.64 -3.91 -3.95
CA LEU A 168 2.66 -4.48 -4.82
C LEU A 168 3.86 -3.53 -4.97
N ASN A 169 3.61 -2.25 -5.24
CA ASN A 169 4.66 -1.23 -5.37
C ASN A 169 5.52 -1.15 -4.09
N GLY A 170 4.87 -1.10 -2.92
CA GLY A 170 5.54 -1.10 -1.63
C GLY A 170 6.33 -2.38 -1.38
N ALA A 171 5.82 -3.54 -1.82
CA ALA A 171 6.55 -4.80 -1.73
C ALA A 171 7.80 -4.80 -2.62
N ILE A 172 7.71 -4.34 -3.87
CA ILE A 172 8.87 -4.24 -4.78
C ILE A 172 9.94 -3.31 -4.18
N LEU A 173 9.53 -2.16 -3.65
CA LEU A 173 10.42 -1.25 -2.94
C LEU A 173 11.11 -1.92 -1.75
N ALA A 174 10.37 -2.67 -0.93
CA ALA A 174 10.95 -3.40 0.20
C ALA A 174 11.96 -4.46 -0.24
N HIS A 175 11.73 -5.11 -1.38
CA HIS A 175 12.68 -6.06 -1.97
C HIS A 175 14.01 -5.37 -2.37
N GLU A 176 13.95 -4.10 -2.78
CA GLU A 176 15.14 -3.28 -3.08
C GLU A 176 15.75 -2.59 -1.85
N ASN A 177 15.31 -2.94 -0.63
CA ASN A 177 15.68 -2.27 0.63
C ASN A 177 15.29 -0.79 0.70
N GLN A 178 14.29 -0.38 -0.09
CA GLN A 178 13.66 0.93 0.00
C GLN A 178 12.45 0.90 0.94
N PRO A 179 12.10 2.04 1.57
CA PRO A 179 10.94 2.08 2.44
C PRO A 179 9.64 1.84 1.66
N ARG A 180 8.73 1.04 2.25
CA ARG A 180 7.38 0.72 1.71
C ARG A 180 6.44 1.92 1.55
N TYR A 181 6.76 3.01 2.24
CA TYR A 181 5.98 4.24 2.25
C TYR A 181 6.94 5.41 2.07
N SER A 182 6.50 6.41 1.31
CA SER A 182 7.18 7.70 1.21
C SER A 182 7.29 8.39 2.57
N VAL A 183 8.13 9.42 2.66
CA VAL A 183 8.23 10.24 3.88
C VAL A 183 6.88 10.89 4.17
N LEU A 184 6.19 11.39 3.14
CA LEU A 184 4.90 12.05 3.28
C LEU A 184 3.83 11.11 3.85
N GLU A 185 3.69 9.90 3.31
CA GLU A 185 2.71 8.91 3.80
C GLU A 185 3.00 8.51 5.25
N ARG A 186 4.27 8.34 5.63
CA ARG A 186 4.65 8.06 7.01
C ARG A 186 4.29 9.20 7.95
N LEU A 187 4.55 10.45 7.55
CA LEU A 187 4.19 11.63 8.33
C LEU A 187 2.67 11.71 8.51
N ILE A 188 1.89 11.52 7.44
CA ILE A 188 0.42 11.51 7.52
C ILE A 188 -0.09 10.43 8.47
N GLN A 189 0.45 9.20 8.38
CA GLN A 189 0.11 8.11 9.30
C GLN A 189 0.42 8.47 10.76
N GLN A 190 1.62 9.02 11.02
CA GLN A 190 2.05 9.43 12.36
C GLN A 190 1.17 10.55 12.91
N THR A 191 0.94 11.62 12.14
CA THR A 191 0.10 12.75 12.55
C THR A 191 -1.35 12.31 12.78
N THR A 192 -1.88 11.42 11.95
CA THR A 192 -3.24 10.89 12.13
C THR A 192 -3.37 10.08 13.41
N MET A 193 -2.40 9.20 13.69
CA MET A 193 -2.34 8.42 14.93
C MET A 193 -2.21 9.31 16.17
N VAL A 194 -1.28 10.27 16.15
CA VAL A 194 -1.07 11.21 17.26
C VAL A 194 -2.35 12.01 17.50
N ARG A 195 -2.98 12.54 16.44
CA ARG A 195 -4.26 13.24 16.55
C ARG A 195 -5.34 12.37 17.17
N GLN A 196 -5.44 11.11 16.77
CA GLN A 196 -6.41 10.18 17.34
C GLN A 196 -6.15 9.95 18.83
N CYS A 197 -4.91 9.66 19.22
CA CYS A 197 -4.54 9.48 20.62
C CYS A 197 -4.80 10.73 21.48
N LEU A 198 -4.59 11.93 20.93
CA LEU A 198 -4.87 13.18 21.63
C LEU A 198 -6.37 13.52 21.69
N SER A 199 -7.16 13.04 20.73
CA SER A 199 -8.62 13.19 20.72
C SER A 199 -9.36 12.18 21.61
N GLU A 200 -8.70 11.12 22.05
CA GLU A 200 -9.24 10.17 23.02
C GLU A 200 -9.20 10.80 24.42
N ASP A 201 -10.36 11.30 24.84
CA ASP A 201 -10.57 11.94 26.15
C ASP A 201 -10.22 10.95 27.30
N PRO A 202 -9.29 11.28 28.22
CA PRO A 202 -8.89 10.37 29.30
C PRO A 202 -10.03 10.01 30.28
N ALA A 203 -11.18 10.70 30.19
CA ALA A 203 -12.36 10.45 31.02
C ALA A 203 -13.24 9.29 30.54
N SER A 204 -13.02 8.72 29.35
CA SER A 204 -13.98 7.78 28.74
C SER A 204 -13.63 6.30 28.85
N LYS A 205 -12.44 5.94 29.35
CA LYS A 205 -12.05 4.54 29.56
C LYS A 205 -11.08 4.40 30.74
N GLU A 206 -11.60 4.02 31.91
CA GLU A 206 -10.82 3.33 32.92
C GLU A 206 -10.08 2.16 32.26
N GLY A 207 -8.76 2.30 32.04
CA GLY A 207 -7.90 1.28 31.46
C GLY A 207 -7.19 1.62 30.15
N SER A 208 -7.31 2.83 29.59
CA SER A 208 -6.51 3.20 28.41
C SER A 208 -5.09 3.60 28.82
N GLN A 209 -4.14 2.69 28.61
CA GLN A 209 -2.72 2.98 28.78
C GLN A 209 -2.33 4.10 27.82
N ALA A 210 -1.77 5.20 28.35
CA ALA A 210 -1.25 6.31 27.55
C ALA A 210 -0.31 5.78 26.45
N PHE A 211 -0.36 6.40 25.26
CA PHE A 211 0.45 6.01 24.12
C PHE A 211 1.95 5.90 24.50
N SER A 212 2.49 4.69 24.42
CA SER A 212 3.89 4.40 24.69
C SER A 212 4.61 4.13 23.37
N PHE A 213 5.46 5.08 22.96
CA PHE A 213 6.28 4.95 21.76
C PHE A 213 7.17 3.69 21.80
N LYS A 214 7.63 3.29 22.99
CA LYS A 214 8.43 2.06 23.18
C LYS A 214 7.62 0.79 22.90
N ASP A 215 6.35 0.76 23.28
CA ASP A 215 5.48 -0.40 23.03
C ASP A 215 5.01 -0.46 21.57
N PHE A 216 4.83 0.70 20.95
CA PHE A 216 4.54 0.80 19.51
C PHE A 216 5.67 0.26 18.63
N ILE A 217 6.93 0.65 18.93
CA ILE A 217 8.10 0.16 18.18
C ILE A 217 8.27 -1.36 18.34
N LYS A 218 8.04 -1.91 19.54
CA LYS A 218 8.10 -3.36 19.78
C LYS A 218 7.06 -4.15 18.99
N LYS A 219 5.88 -3.58 18.76
CA LYS A 219 4.76 -4.26 18.08
C LYS A 219 4.95 -4.37 16.55
N LYS A 220 5.88 -3.61 15.97
CA LYS A 220 6.12 -3.54 14.52
C LYS A 220 7.41 -4.23 14.05
N SER A 221 8.12 -4.89 14.97
CA SER A 221 9.36 -5.63 14.71
C SER A 221 9.14 -7.14 14.44
N LEU A 222 7.90 -7.54 14.14
CA LEU A 222 7.52 -8.88 13.66
C LEU A 222 6.99 -8.77 12.22
#